data_AF-A0A2R6EXH7-F1
#
_entry.id   AF-A0A2R6EXH7-F1
#
_cell.length_a   1.000
_cell.length_b   1.000
_cell.length_c   1.000
_cell.angle_alpha   90.00
_cell.angle_beta   90.00
_cell.angle_gamma   90.00
#
_symmetry.space_group_name_H-M   'P 1'
#
loop_
_entity.id
_entity.type
_entity.pdbx_description
1 polymer ?
#
loop_
_entity_poly.entity_id
_entity_poly.type
_entity_poly.pdbx_seq_one_letter_code
_entity_poly.pdbx_strand_id
1 'polypeptide(L)'
;INETMNTLEEQGLDDVNIRHLMLVADIMTNEGTIESIGRHGISGSKDSVLARAAFEVTVSHLLDAAIHGEVDDLDGVTENVIVGKPIKLGTGDVDLRMSSGERQAD
;
A
#
# COMPACT_ATOMS: atom_id res chain seq x y z
N ILE A 1 -15.14 -13.17 -4.86
CA ILE A 1 -15.27 -13.55 -3.42
C ILE A 1 -15.63 -15.03 -3.28
N ASN A 2 -16.81 -15.48 -3.74
CA ASN A 2 -17.25 -16.87 -3.57
C ASN A 2 -16.22 -17.91 -4.04
N GLU A 3 -15.62 -17.72 -5.21
CA GLU A 3 -14.58 -18.62 -5.74
C GLU A 3 -13.37 -18.73 -4.81
N THR A 4 -12.87 -17.59 -4.32
CA THR A 4 -11.73 -17.53 -3.41
C THR A 4 -12.06 -18.18 -2.06
N MET A 5 -13.29 -18.02 -1.56
CA MET A 5 -13.74 -18.66 -0.33
C MET A 5 -13.79 -20.18 -0.49
N ASN A 6 -14.44 -20.68 -1.54
CA ASN A 6 -14.50 -22.11 -1.85
C ASN A 6 -13.09 -22.72 -2.00
N THR A 7 -12.19 -22.02 -2.70
CA THR A 7 -10.80 -22.49 -2.87
C THR A 7 -10.08 -22.61 -1.53
N LEU A 8 -10.26 -21.65 -0.61
CA LEU A 8 -9.63 -21.70 0.72
C LEU A 8 -10.22 -22.84 1.58
N GLU A 9 -11.54 -23.02 1.57
CA GLU A 9 -12.22 -24.13 2.24
C GLU A 9 -11.74 -25.50 1.72
N GLU A 10 -11.55 -25.64 0.39
CA GLU A 10 -11.00 -26.87 -0.20
C GLU A 10 -9.56 -27.16 0.24
N GLN A 11 -8.79 -26.15 0.62
CA GLN A 11 -7.44 -26.29 1.19
C GLN A 11 -7.44 -26.46 2.72
N GLY A 12 -8.61 -26.53 3.36
CA GLY A 12 -8.76 -26.64 4.81
C GLY A 12 -8.48 -25.33 5.57
N LEU A 13 -8.62 -24.18 4.90
CA LEU A 13 -8.47 -22.83 5.46
C LEU A 13 -9.83 -22.19 5.74
N ASP A 14 -10.67 -22.92 6.49
CA ASP A 14 -12.08 -22.61 6.74
C ASP A 14 -12.28 -21.42 7.72
N ASP A 15 -11.22 -21.00 8.41
CA ASP A 15 -11.24 -20.00 9.48
C ASP A 15 -10.80 -18.59 9.03
N VAL A 16 -10.60 -18.37 7.74
CA VAL A 16 -10.25 -17.04 7.20
C VAL A 16 -11.44 -16.08 7.32
N ASN A 17 -11.25 -14.99 8.06
CA ASN A 17 -12.30 -13.98 8.20
C ASN A 17 -12.64 -13.35 6.84
N ILE A 18 -13.93 -13.30 6.52
CA ILE A 18 -14.46 -12.77 5.25
C ILE A 18 -13.95 -11.35 4.92
N ARG A 19 -13.62 -10.52 5.92
CA ARG A 19 -13.08 -9.17 5.70
C ARG A 19 -11.77 -9.16 4.92
N HIS A 20 -10.92 -10.18 5.05
CA HIS A 20 -9.69 -10.28 4.26
C HIS A 20 -10.00 -10.52 2.80
N LEU A 21 -10.95 -11.41 2.50
CA LEU A 21 -11.39 -11.69 1.13
C LEU A 21 -12.11 -10.49 0.51
N MET A 22 -12.93 -9.78 1.29
CA MET A 22 -13.59 -8.56 0.84
C MET A 22 -12.55 -7.49 0.47
N LEU A 23 -11.55 -7.25 1.32
CA LEU A 23 -10.50 -6.26 1.04
C LEU A 23 -9.75 -6.59 -0.27
N VAL A 24 -9.40 -7.87 -0.47
CA VAL A 24 -8.73 -8.29 -1.71
C VAL A 24 -9.63 -8.09 -2.92
N ALA A 25 -10.91 -8.48 -2.82
CA ALA A 25 -11.86 -8.32 -3.91
C ALA A 25 -12.13 -6.84 -4.24
N ASP A 26 -12.22 -5.98 -3.23
CA ASP A 26 -12.40 -4.54 -3.41
C ASP A 26 -11.19 -3.95 -4.15
N ILE A 27 -9.96 -4.27 -3.71
CA ILE A 27 -8.73 -3.81 -4.39
C ILE A 27 -8.70 -4.29 -5.84
N MET A 28 -9.14 -5.52 -6.13
CA MET A 28 -9.19 -6.06 -7.50
C MET A 28 -10.29 -5.47 -8.38
N THR A 29 -11.27 -4.74 -7.83
CA THR A 29 -12.47 -4.30 -8.59
C THR A 29 -12.79 -2.81 -8.48
N ASN A 30 -12.01 -2.05 -7.70
CA ASN A 30 -12.27 -0.64 -7.41
C ASN A 30 -12.29 0.26 -8.66
N GLU A 31 -11.54 -0.08 -9.71
CA GLU A 31 -11.50 0.71 -10.96
C GLU A 31 -12.65 0.40 -11.94
N GLY A 32 -13.62 -0.43 -11.54
CA GLY A 32 -14.74 -0.84 -12.39
C GLY A 32 -14.40 -1.92 -13.42
N THR A 33 -13.17 -2.41 -13.43
CA THR A 33 -12.74 -3.62 -14.14
C THR A 33 -12.02 -4.56 -13.17
N ILE A 34 -11.86 -5.83 -13.55
CA ILE A 34 -11.13 -6.80 -12.71
C ILE A 34 -9.64 -6.66 -13.02
N GLU A 35 -8.87 -6.24 -12.02
CA GLU A 35 -7.42 -6.14 -12.11
C GLU A 35 -6.71 -7.33 -11.46
N SER A 36 -5.63 -7.78 -12.11
CA SER A 36 -4.78 -8.84 -11.56
C SER A 36 -3.86 -8.31 -10.46
N ILE A 37 -3.56 -9.15 -9.47
CA ILE A 37 -2.51 -8.87 -8.48
C ILE A 37 -1.16 -9.20 -9.13
N GLY A 38 -0.33 -8.18 -9.35
CA GLY A 38 1.02 -8.32 -9.89
C GLY A 38 1.43 -7.15 -10.78
N ARG A 39 2.56 -7.29 -11.49
CA ARG A 39 3.13 -6.21 -12.31
C ARG A 39 2.27 -5.72 -13.49
N HIS A 40 1.32 -6.54 -13.96
CA HIS A 40 0.42 -6.15 -15.06
C HIS A 40 -0.95 -5.66 -14.57
N GLY A 41 -1.14 -5.54 -13.27
CA GLY A 41 -2.31 -4.91 -12.68
C GLY A 41 -1.88 -4.03 -11.50
N ILE A 42 -2.53 -4.20 -10.35
CA ILE A 42 -2.48 -3.30 -9.20
C ILE A 42 -1.07 -2.91 -8.73
N SER A 43 -0.08 -3.81 -8.83
CA SER A 43 1.28 -3.50 -8.36
C SER A 43 2.08 -2.68 -9.37
N GLY A 44 1.82 -2.87 -10.67
CA GLY A 44 2.46 -2.09 -11.74
C GLY A 44 1.80 -0.73 -11.99
N SER A 45 0.56 -0.54 -11.53
CA SER A 45 -0.20 0.72 -11.65
C SER A 45 -0.11 1.63 -10.41
N LYS A 46 0.72 1.30 -9.41
CA LYS A 46 0.92 2.18 -8.24
C LYS A 46 1.45 3.55 -8.66
N ASP A 47 0.93 4.61 -8.05
CA ASP A 47 1.37 5.98 -8.37
C ASP A 47 2.87 6.19 -8.06
N SER A 48 3.32 5.75 -6.88
CA SER A 48 4.73 5.86 -6.48
C SER A 48 5.66 5.08 -7.42
N VAL A 49 6.64 5.79 -7.97
CA VAL A 49 7.73 5.24 -8.80
C VAL A 49 8.55 4.25 -7.99
N LEU A 50 8.90 4.62 -6.76
CA LEU A 50 9.68 3.75 -5.87
C LEU A 50 8.88 2.51 -5.47
N ALA A 51 7.56 2.64 -5.26
CA ALA A 51 6.70 1.50 -4.96
C ALA A 51 6.57 0.54 -6.15
N ARG A 52 6.44 1.04 -7.39
CA ARG A 52 6.48 0.21 -8.61
C ARG A 52 7.84 -0.46 -8.78
N ALA A 53 8.93 0.29 -8.67
CA ALA A 53 10.28 -0.23 -8.84
C ALA A 53 10.67 -1.30 -7.79
N ALA A 54 10.06 -1.25 -6.60
CA ALA A 54 10.25 -2.25 -5.55
C ALA A 54 9.57 -3.59 -5.86
N PHE A 55 8.66 -3.67 -6.84
CA PHE A 55 7.93 -4.89 -7.17
C PHE A 55 8.03 -5.28 -8.65
N GLU A 56 8.98 -6.17 -8.95
CA GLU A 56 9.34 -6.62 -10.30
C GLU A 56 9.85 -5.48 -11.23
N VAL A 57 10.64 -5.85 -12.25
CA VAL A 57 11.12 -4.95 -13.35
C VAL A 57 11.67 -3.57 -12.89
N THR A 58 12.41 -3.54 -11.78
CA THR A 58 12.92 -2.32 -11.11
C THR A 58 13.56 -1.29 -12.03
N VAL A 59 14.49 -1.71 -12.89
CA VAL A 59 15.28 -0.80 -13.73
C VAL A 59 14.41 -0.09 -14.77
N SER A 60 13.45 -0.80 -15.37
CA SER A 60 12.56 -0.23 -16.37
C SER A 60 11.68 0.86 -15.75
N HIS A 61 11.09 0.62 -14.58
CA HIS A 61 10.28 1.62 -13.88
C HIS A 61 11.07 2.90 -13.57
N LEU A 62 12.31 2.78 -13.10
CA LEU A 62 13.15 3.94 -12.82
C LEU A 62 13.56 4.70 -14.08
N LEU A 63 13.86 3.97 -15.17
CA LEU A 63 14.24 4.58 -16.44
C LEU A 63 13.06 5.34 -17.06
N ASP A 64 11.89 4.72 -17.10
CA ASP A 64 10.69 5.34 -17.66
C ASP A 64 10.29 6.58 -16.85
N ALA A 65 10.33 6.50 -15.52
CA ALA A 65 10.09 7.65 -14.65
C ALA A 65 11.10 8.78 -14.89
N ALA A 66 12.38 8.45 -15.08
CA ALA A 66 13.41 9.44 -15.38
C ALA A 66 13.22 10.13 -16.74
N ILE A 67 12.75 9.39 -17.75
CA ILE A 67 12.45 9.92 -19.09
C ILE A 67 11.25 10.88 -19.04
N HIS A 68 10.21 10.52 -18.29
CA HIS A 68 8.98 11.32 -18.19
C HIS A 68 9.07 12.41 -17.11
N GLY A 69 10.13 12.43 -16.30
CA GLY A 69 10.32 13.39 -15.21
C GLY A 69 9.32 13.22 -14.08
N GLU A 70 8.93 11.99 -13.76
CA GLU A 70 7.99 11.69 -12.68
C GLU A 70 8.57 12.08 -11.31
N VAL A 71 7.70 12.51 -10.41
CA VAL A 71 8.05 12.89 -9.03
C VAL A 71 7.29 11.97 -8.08
N ASP A 72 7.99 11.47 -7.06
CA ASP A 72 7.42 10.62 -6.03
C ASP A 72 7.21 11.45 -4.75
N ASP A 73 5.95 11.59 -4.33
CA ASP A 73 5.56 12.41 -3.18
C ASP A 73 5.88 11.75 -1.82
N LEU A 74 6.26 10.47 -1.82
CA LEU A 74 6.61 9.72 -0.61
C LEU A 74 5.45 9.61 0.40
N ASP A 75 4.23 9.35 -0.09
CA ASP A 75 3.05 9.23 0.77
C ASP A 75 2.78 7.79 1.24
N GLY A 76 3.23 6.79 0.47
CA GLY A 76 3.02 5.38 0.78
C GLY A 76 4.10 4.75 1.67
N VAL A 77 3.86 3.49 2.01
CA VAL A 77 4.69 2.74 2.96
C VAL A 77 6.05 2.39 2.35
N THR A 78 6.07 1.87 1.12
CA THR A 78 7.26 1.27 0.50
C THR A 78 8.35 2.31 0.27
N GLU A 79 7.97 3.44 -0.28
CA GLU A 79 8.84 4.55 -0.63
C GLU A 79 9.41 5.23 0.62
N ASN A 80 8.62 5.42 1.69
CA ASN A 80 9.12 5.91 2.98
C ASN A 80 10.12 4.94 3.64
N VAL A 81 9.89 3.63 3.52
CA VAL A 81 10.86 2.62 3.98
C VAL A 81 12.17 2.75 3.21
N ILE A 82 12.13 2.89 1.88
CA ILE A 82 13.32 3.01 1.03
C ILE A 82 14.13 4.26 1.39
N VAL A 83 13.48 5.41 1.61
CA VAL A 83 14.17 6.67 1.92
C VAL A 83 14.50 6.84 3.41
N GLY A 84 14.04 5.94 4.28
CA GLY A 84 14.29 5.98 5.72
C GLY A 84 13.50 7.06 6.48
N LYS A 85 12.31 7.45 5.99
CA LYS A 85 11.41 8.38 6.67
C LYS A 85 10.37 7.64 7.51
N PRO A 86 9.85 8.25 8.60
CA PRO A 86 8.71 7.70 9.32
C PRO A 86 7.49 7.55 8.42
N ILE A 87 6.86 6.37 8.43
CA ILE A 87 5.70 6.03 7.62
C ILE A 87 4.43 6.58 8.29
N LYS A 88 3.51 7.15 7.50
CA LYS A 88 2.18 7.61 7.95
C LYS A 88 1.19 6.45 8.13
N LEU A 89 1.52 5.54 9.04
CA LEU A 89 0.69 4.39 9.36
C LEU A 89 0.72 4.10 10.87
N GLY A 90 -0.44 3.79 11.44
CA GLY A 90 -0.57 3.47 12.86
C GLY A 90 -0.08 4.63 13.75
N THR A 91 0.95 4.40 14.55
CA THR A 91 1.52 5.44 15.43
C THR A 91 2.16 6.60 14.67
N GLY A 92 2.60 6.38 13.42
CA GLY A 92 3.20 7.43 12.60
C GLY A 92 2.19 8.39 11.96
N ASP A 93 0.89 8.08 12.07
CA ASP A 93 -0.20 8.91 11.56
C ASP A 93 -0.56 10.09 12.50
N VAL A 94 -0.04 10.07 13.73
CA VAL A 94 -0.27 11.12 14.73
C VAL A 94 0.98 11.97 14.92
N ASP A 95 0.81 13.30 14.95
CA ASP A 95 1.87 14.26 15.29
C ASP A 95 1.81 14.60 16.79
N LEU A 96 2.91 14.36 17.52
CA LEU A 96 3.01 14.66 18.94
C LEU A 96 3.60 16.06 19.13
N ARG A 97 2.82 16.94 19.75
CA ARG A 97 3.26 18.29 20.10
C ARG A 97 3.36 18.44 21.60
N MET A 98 4.51 18.92 22.06
CA MET A 98 4.69 19.28 23.45
C MET A 98 4.08 20.67 23.67
N SER A 99 3.09 20.78 24.56
CA SER A 99 2.58 22.07 25.01
C SER A 99 3.34 22.52 26.26
N SER A 100 3.85 23.74 26.25
CA SER A 100 4.39 24.39 27.44
C SER A 100 3.23 24.84 28.32
N GLY A 101 2.73 23.95 29.17
CA GLY A 101 1.76 24.32 30.19
C GLY A 101 2.40 25.28 31.19
N GLU A 102 1.83 26.48 31.36
CA GLU A 102 2.03 27.25 32.58
C GLU A 102 1.61 26.35 33.75
N ARG A 103 2.53 26.06 34.67
CA ARG A 103 2.16 25.46 35.96
C ARG A 103 1.18 26.42 36.64
N GLN A 104 -0.09 26.06 36.71
CA GLN A 104 -0.98 26.64 37.73
C GLN A 104 -0.36 26.29 39.08
N ALA A 105 0.18 27.30 39.74
CA ALA A 105 0.60 27.23 41.13
C ALA A 105 -0.68 27.23 41.99
N ASP A 106 -0.88 26.14 42.74
CA ASP A 106 -1.74 26.14 43.93
C ASP A 106 -1.18 27.09 44.99
#